data_AF-A0A5A9GHD1-F1
#
_entry.id   AF-A0A5A9GHD1-F1
#
_cell.length_a   1.000
_cell.length_b   1.000
_cell.length_c   1.000
_cell.angle_alpha   90.00
_cell.angle_beta   90.00
_cell.angle_gamma   90.00
#
_symmetry.space_group_name_H-M   'P 1'
#
loop_
_entity.id
_entity.type
_entity.pdbx_description
1 polymer ?
#
loop_
_entity_poly.entity_id
_entity_poly.type
_entity_poly.pdbx_seq_one_letter_code
_entity_poly.pdbx_strand_id
1 'polypeptide(L)'
;MNWDKAGCILMAGVGGTLPTLARLAGYYSQSTAGPAPGADIYIALGLYFLLGSIVCIGLQQFSLREAMTVGVSAPAIITGFINGQNQPIAKKDDSFTPPKEIVVPAKSNPNSTGWLEFFAPSAYAAQTSLERAVTETPTASPTGVRSVIFKIRQDVGLPPVSISLGAANSGDSQYKVNGAMRFQGIARLDTNAISQQFLPSMFDRIVVSAGERTSNILALPRDTEISKVCVFVDLLPGNDFTWGLGAPRQGRIQDAILTLEPIGEDPCRLNDLIEGIDGNEADARKRAVATIISDYKDRPEVVERALLLLKPERFDRLSGNGRVNLYYLLSQLSDTAWTKELIQKARDGLASVEDRAKNGPVAIGPQAAQGMENLRKRLDIIASSK
;
A
#
# COMPACT_ATOMS: atom_id res chain seq x y z
N MET A 1 -46.29 18.22 7.60
CA MET A 1 -46.30 16.74 7.54
C MET A 1 -45.59 16.26 8.80
N ASN A 2 -46.34 15.75 9.77
CA ASN A 2 -45.77 15.31 11.04
C ASN A 2 -45.13 13.94 10.83
N TRP A 3 -43.79 13.91 10.85
CA TRP A 3 -43.06 12.66 10.90
C TRP A 3 -43.24 12.04 12.27
N ASP A 4 -43.36 10.72 12.31
CA ASP A 4 -43.34 10.00 13.58
C ASP A 4 -41.93 10.04 14.19
N LYS A 5 -41.84 9.80 15.49
CA LYS A 5 -40.56 9.79 16.21
C LYS A 5 -39.57 8.80 15.58
N ALA A 6 -40.07 7.68 15.07
CA ALA A 6 -39.26 6.69 14.37
C ALA A 6 -38.61 7.27 13.12
N GLY A 7 -39.35 8.00 12.29
CA GLY A 7 -38.82 8.70 11.12
C GLY A 7 -37.71 9.70 11.46
N CYS A 8 -37.85 10.47 12.54
CA CYS A 8 -36.79 11.37 13.00
C CYS A 8 -35.52 10.64 13.43
N ILE A 9 -35.65 9.54 14.19
CA ILE A 9 -34.51 8.73 14.64
C ILE A 9 -33.77 8.09 13.46
N LEU A 10 -34.51 7.60 12.46
CA LEU A 10 -33.93 7.06 11.23
C LEU A 10 -33.18 8.14 10.46
N MET A 11 -33.75 9.34 10.33
CA MET A 11 -33.12 10.44 9.61
C MET A 11 -31.88 10.98 10.32
N ALA A 12 -31.86 10.98 11.65
CA ALA A 12 -30.65 11.27 12.41
C ALA A 12 -29.57 10.21 12.18
N GLY A 13 -29.94 8.93 12.13
CA GLY A 13 -29.00 7.86 11.79
C GLY A 13 -28.42 8.06 10.38
N VAL A 14 -29.26 8.32 9.38
CA VAL A 14 -28.79 8.66 8.02
C VAL A 14 -27.85 9.86 8.06
N GLY A 15 -28.21 10.92 8.79
CA GLY A 15 -27.37 12.09 8.99
C GLY A 15 -25.96 11.75 9.52
N GLY A 16 -25.87 10.82 10.47
CA GLY A 16 -24.60 10.33 11.02
C GLY A 16 -23.70 9.67 9.97
N THR A 17 -24.27 9.01 8.97
CA THR A 17 -23.49 8.35 7.91
C THR A 17 -22.94 9.29 6.84
N LEU A 18 -23.51 10.50 6.70
CA LEU A 18 -23.19 11.42 5.60
C LEU A 18 -21.72 11.84 5.55
N PRO A 19 -21.03 12.17 6.65
CA PRO A 19 -19.60 12.54 6.60
C PRO A 19 -18.72 11.44 5.99
N THR A 20 -18.97 10.18 6.33
CA THR A 20 -18.24 9.03 5.79
C THR A 20 -18.59 8.78 4.32
N LEU A 21 -19.87 8.89 3.94
CA LEU A 21 -20.29 8.78 2.55
C LEU A 21 -19.71 9.89 1.67
N ALA A 22 -19.66 11.13 2.16
CA ALA A 22 -19.05 12.25 1.46
C ALA A 22 -17.54 12.03 1.25
N ARG A 23 -16.84 11.48 2.24
CA ARG A 23 -15.44 11.08 2.11
C ARG A 23 -15.23 9.97 1.08
N LEU A 24 -16.07 8.94 1.10
CA LEU A 24 -16.04 7.87 0.09
C LEU A 24 -16.25 8.43 -1.32
N ALA A 25 -17.27 9.28 -1.50
CA ALA A 25 -17.56 9.92 -2.77
C ALA A 25 -16.39 10.80 -3.26
N GLY A 26 -15.78 11.57 -2.36
CA GLY A 26 -14.58 12.38 -2.67
C GLY A 26 -13.37 11.53 -3.04
N TYR A 27 -13.20 10.37 -2.39
CA TYR A 27 -12.10 9.45 -2.67
C TYR A 27 -12.26 8.79 -4.06
N TYR A 28 -13.42 8.22 -4.35
CA TYR A 28 -13.66 7.51 -5.63
C TYR A 28 -13.84 8.45 -6.81
N SER A 29 -14.16 9.73 -6.60
CA SER A 29 -14.14 10.72 -7.69
C SER A 29 -12.72 11.08 -8.14
N GLN A 30 -11.73 10.97 -7.25
CA GLN A 30 -10.32 11.22 -7.55
C GLN A 30 -9.56 9.95 -7.97
N SER A 31 -9.99 8.78 -7.52
CA SER A 31 -9.35 7.50 -7.80
C SER A 31 -10.38 6.50 -8.35
N THR A 32 -10.60 6.53 -9.67
CA THR A 32 -11.52 5.60 -10.35
C THR A 32 -11.04 4.15 -10.33
N ALA A 33 -9.75 3.93 -10.10
CA ALA A 33 -9.13 2.61 -9.94
C ALA A 33 -9.02 2.16 -8.47
N GLY A 34 -9.64 2.89 -7.52
CA GLY A 34 -9.65 2.55 -6.10
C GLY A 34 -10.13 1.12 -5.82
N PRO A 35 -9.55 0.38 -4.84
CA PRO A 35 -10.11 -0.90 -4.43
C PRO A 35 -11.49 -0.64 -3.85
N ALA A 36 -12.41 -1.58 -4.02
CA ALA A 36 -13.74 -1.49 -3.43
C ALA A 36 -13.63 -1.32 -1.89
N PRO A 37 -14.56 -0.58 -1.25
CA PRO A 37 -14.49 -0.34 0.18
C PRO A 37 -14.59 -1.66 0.93
N GLY A 38 -13.68 -1.90 1.88
CA GLY A 38 -13.69 -3.11 2.70
C GLY A 38 -14.92 -3.20 3.60
N ALA A 39 -15.18 -4.40 4.14
CA ALA A 39 -16.25 -4.66 5.11
C ALA A 39 -16.23 -3.66 6.29
N ASP A 40 -15.03 -3.28 6.71
CA ASP A 40 -14.74 -2.36 7.81
C ASP A 40 -15.39 -0.98 7.67
N ILE A 41 -15.52 -0.46 6.44
CA ILE A 41 -16.19 0.82 6.17
C ILE A 41 -17.69 0.73 6.46
N TYR A 42 -18.32 -0.40 6.13
CA TYR A 42 -19.73 -0.60 6.41
C TYR A 42 -20.00 -0.72 7.91
N ILE A 43 -19.06 -1.29 8.67
CA ILE A 43 -19.11 -1.30 10.14
C ILE A 43 -19.03 0.14 10.67
N ALA A 44 -18.13 0.97 10.14
CA ALA A 44 -18.03 2.39 10.52
C ALA A 44 -19.31 3.17 10.19
N LEU A 45 -19.92 2.96 9.02
CA LEU A 45 -21.21 3.54 8.64
C LEU A 45 -22.32 3.12 9.61
N GLY A 46 -22.41 1.83 9.94
CA GLY A 46 -23.38 1.32 10.90
C GLY A 46 -23.20 1.93 12.30
N LEU A 47 -21.95 2.11 12.74
CA LEU A 47 -21.65 2.76 14.01
C LEU A 47 -22.13 4.22 14.01
N TYR A 48 -21.84 4.99 12.96
CA TYR A 48 -22.29 6.38 12.88
C TYR A 48 -23.80 6.54 12.76
N PHE A 49 -24.46 5.61 12.07
CA PHE A 49 -25.92 5.55 12.06
C PHE A 49 -26.47 5.41 13.49
N LEU A 50 -25.95 4.43 14.24
CA LEU A 50 -26.36 4.17 15.62
C LEU A 50 -26.08 5.37 16.54
N LEU A 51 -24.93 6.01 16.39
CA LEU A 51 -24.56 7.20 17.16
C LEU A 51 -25.49 8.38 16.86
N GLY A 52 -25.78 8.66 15.58
CA GLY A 52 -26.74 9.70 15.19
C GLY A 52 -28.13 9.46 15.79
N SER A 53 -28.61 8.22 15.76
CA SER A 53 -29.87 7.84 16.40
C SER A 53 -29.86 8.02 17.92
N ILE A 54 -28.78 7.62 18.62
CA ILE A 54 -28.66 7.78 20.08
C ILE A 54 -28.64 9.26 20.48
N VAL A 55 -27.86 10.09 19.80
CA VAL A 55 -27.77 11.53 20.11
C VAL A 55 -29.12 12.20 19.86
N CYS A 56 -29.84 11.83 18.81
CA CYS A 56 -31.20 12.33 18.56
C CYS A 56 -32.17 12.00 19.69
N ILE A 57 -32.13 10.77 20.21
CA ILE A 57 -32.94 10.34 21.36
C ILE A 57 -32.55 11.12 22.62
N GLY A 58 -31.25 11.25 22.89
CA GLY A 58 -30.74 11.95 24.07
C GLY A 58 -31.08 13.44 24.10
N LEU A 59 -31.04 14.11 22.95
CA LEU A 59 -31.37 15.53 22.82
C LEU A 59 -32.87 15.80 22.61
N GLN A 60 -33.69 14.74 22.49
CA GLN A 60 -35.14 14.80 22.25
C GLN A 60 -35.55 15.67 21.04
N GLN A 61 -34.71 15.70 20.01
CA GLN A 61 -34.93 16.51 18.81
C GLN A 61 -35.78 15.72 17.80
N PHE A 62 -37.10 15.93 17.80
CA PHE A 62 -38.04 15.24 16.93
C PHE A 62 -38.56 16.09 15.77
N SER A 63 -37.87 17.18 15.44
CA SER A 63 -38.03 17.84 14.14
C SER A 63 -37.13 17.17 13.11
N LEU A 64 -37.65 16.87 11.92
CA LEU A 64 -36.89 16.23 10.84
C LEU A 64 -35.55 16.95 10.55
N ARG A 65 -35.58 18.28 10.50
CA ARG A 65 -34.40 19.11 10.21
C ARG A 65 -33.39 19.06 11.36
N GLU A 66 -33.87 19.14 12.60
CA GLU A 66 -33.01 19.10 13.79
C GLU A 66 -32.39 17.71 13.95
N ALA A 67 -33.18 16.66 13.77
CA ALA A 67 -32.73 15.28 13.82
C ALA A 67 -31.60 15.02 12.81
N MET A 68 -31.75 15.49 11.56
CA MET A 68 -30.71 15.37 10.54
C MET A 68 -29.44 16.15 10.91
N THR A 69 -29.58 17.40 11.38
CA THR A 69 -28.43 18.23 11.81
C THR A 69 -27.70 17.61 13.00
N VAL A 70 -28.43 17.06 13.96
CA VAL A 70 -27.88 16.31 15.10
C VAL A 70 -27.17 15.04 14.64
N GLY A 71 -27.75 14.33 13.67
CA GLY A 71 -27.10 13.19 13.03
C GLY A 71 -25.74 13.53 12.45
N VAL A 72 -25.68 14.56 11.61
CA VAL A 72 -24.44 15.02 10.95
C VAL A 72 -23.37 15.46 11.96
N SER A 73 -23.77 16.03 13.11
CA SER A 73 -22.84 16.48 14.15
C SER A 73 -22.42 15.40 15.14
N ALA A 74 -23.16 14.29 15.25
CA ALA A 74 -22.89 13.22 16.21
C ALA A 74 -21.46 12.64 16.13
N PRO A 75 -20.87 12.39 14.94
CA PRO A 75 -19.47 11.99 14.83
C PRO A 75 -18.53 12.97 15.53
N ALA A 76 -18.64 14.26 15.21
CA ALA A 76 -17.75 15.31 15.72
C ALA A 76 -17.84 15.47 17.24
N ILE A 77 -19.05 15.34 17.80
CA ILE A 77 -19.27 15.37 19.25
C ILE A 77 -18.46 14.27 19.93
N ILE A 78 -18.53 13.04 19.40
CA ILE A 78 -17.87 11.87 20.00
C ILE A 78 -16.36 11.96 19.87
N THR A 79 -15.84 12.37 18.70
CA THR A 79 -14.40 12.58 18.53
C THR A 79 -13.91 13.69 19.47
N GLY A 80 -14.70 14.75 19.67
CA GLY A 80 -14.42 15.80 20.63
C GLY A 80 -14.29 15.28 22.07
N PHE A 81 -15.21 14.40 22.50
CA PHE A 81 -15.14 13.78 23.83
C PHE A 81 -13.92 12.87 24.01
N ILE A 82 -13.64 12.01 23.02
CA ILE A 82 -12.49 11.09 23.08
C ILE A 82 -11.17 11.87 23.10
N ASN A 83 -11.05 12.89 22.25
CA ASN A 83 -9.84 13.71 22.21
C ASN A 83 -9.71 14.60 23.45
N GLY A 84 -10.82 15.10 23.99
CA GLY A 84 -10.85 15.91 25.21
C GLY A 84 -10.40 15.15 26.45
N GLN A 85 -10.70 13.85 26.57
CA GLN A 85 -10.23 13.02 27.68
C GLN A 85 -8.72 12.72 27.62
N ASN A 86 -8.14 12.74 26.42
CA ASN A 86 -6.73 12.41 26.20
C ASN A 86 -5.81 13.63 26.20
N GLN A 87 -6.33 14.86 26.33
CA GLN A 87 -5.46 16.00 26.56
C GLN A 87 -4.90 15.91 27.97
N PRO A 88 -3.56 15.84 28.15
CA PRO A 88 -2.97 15.93 29.47
C PRO A 88 -3.45 17.27 30.05
N ILE A 89 -4.06 17.23 31.24
CA ILE A 89 -4.42 18.43 31.99
C ILE A 89 -3.14 19.25 32.07
N ALA A 90 -3.05 20.30 31.25
CA ALA A 90 -1.91 21.18 31.26
C ALA A 90 -1.84 21.72 32.69
N LYS A 91 -0.82 21.30 33.44
CA LYS A 91 -0.51 21.93 34.72
C LYS A 91 -0.38 23.41 34.41
N LYS A 92 -1.25 24.19 35.04
CA LYS A 92 -1.26 25.63 34.93
C LYS A 92 0.06 26.14 35.52
N ASP A 93 1.08 26.28 34.67
CA ASP A 93 2.30 26.99 35.03
C ASP A 93 1.94 28.48 35.05
N ASP A 94 1.84 29.04 36.26
CA ASP A 94 1.51 30.44 36.54
C ASP A 94 2.63 31.44 36.13
N SER A 95 3.48 31.10 35.16
CA SER A 95 4.55 31.98 34.66
C SER A 95 4.37 32.27 33.17
N PHE A 96 3.40 33.13 32.84
CA PHE A 96 3.34 33.76 31.52
C PHE A 96 3.60 35.27 31.64
N THR A 97 4.83 35.67 31.31
CA THR A 97 5.13 37.04 30.89
C THR A 97 4.77 37.19 29.41
N PRO A 98 3.89 38.12 29.01
CA PRO A 98 3.48 38.26 27.63
C PRO A 98 4.66 38.76 26.76
N PRO A 99 4.88 38.16 25.57
CA PRO A 99 5.87 38.67 24.63
C PRO A 99 5.38 39.98 23.99
N LYS A 100 6.33 40.92 23.81
CA LYS A 100 6.14 42.20 23.13
C LYS A 100 5.59 41.99 21.71
N GLU A 101 4.49 42.66 21.45
CA GLU A 101 3.76 42.75 20.18
C GLU A 101 4.65 43.24 19.03
N ILE A 102 4.85 42.41 18.00
CA ILE A 102 5.36 42.85 16.71
C ILE A 102 4.13 43.02 15.80
N VAL A 103 3.79 44.28 15.53
CA VAL A 103 2.71 44.67 14.62
C VAL A 103 3.16 44.43 13.18
N VAL A 104 2.45 43.55 12.46
CA VAL A 104 2.49 43.47 11.00
C VAL A 104 1.06 43.69 10.49
N PRO A 105 0.78 44.73 9.67
CA PRO A 105 -0.57 45.00 9.22
C PRO A 105 -0.97 44.02 8.10
N ALA A 106 -2.05 43.27 8.31
CA ALA A 106 -2.72 42.50 7.26
C ALA A 106 -3.81 43.37 6.59
N LYS A 107 -3.76 43.47 5.26
CA LYS A 107 -4.85 44.01 4.44
C LYS A 107 -6.06 43.07 4.52
N SER A 108 -7.18 43.56 5.04
CA SER A 108 -8.48 42.90 4.93
C SER A 108 -9.13 43.25 3.59
N ASN A 109 -9.67 42.23 2.91
CA ASN A 109 -10.56 42.39 1.77
C ASN A 109 -11.99 42.18 2.26
N PRO A 110 -12.88 43.18 2.24
CA PRO A 110 -14.26 43.02 2.68
C PRO A 110 -15.09 42.59 1.46
N ASN A 111 -15.51 41.32 1.40
CA ASN A 111 -16.78 40.85 0.79
C ASN A 111 -16.79 39.33 0.61
N SER A 112 -17.25 38.59 1.62
CA SER A 112 -17.88 37.27 1.44
C SER A 112 -18.73 36.89 2.65
N THR A 113 -19.94 37.44 2.74
CA THR A 113 -20.97 36.95 3.66
C THR A 113 -21.65 35.72 3.07
N GLY A 114 -21.12 34.53 3.39
CA GLY A 114 -21.70 33.25 2.99
C GLY A 114 -21.75 32.27 4.16
N TRP A 115 -22.95 31.79 4.50
CA TRP A 115 -23.26 30.81 5.55
C TRP A 115 -22.56 29.43 5.42
N LEU A 116 -21.71 29.25 4.41
CA LEU A 116 -20.91 28.05 4.16
C LEU A 116 -19.64 27.94 5.03
N GLU A 117 -19.25 29.00 5.75
CA GLU A 117 -18.06 28.96 6.65
C GLU A 117 -18.30 28.16 7.94
N PHE A 118 -19.55 27.91 8.33
CA PHE A 118 -19.87 27.14 9.55
C PHE A 118 -19.58 25.63 9.45
N PHE A 119 -19.34 25.10 8.25
CA PHE A 119 -19.01 23.68 8.02
C PHE A 119 -17.50 23.41 7.82
N ALA A 120 -16.65 24.41 8.01
CA ALA A 120 -15.20 24.22 8.06
C ALA A 120 -14.70 24.64 9.45
N PRO A 121 -14.38 23.68 10.33
CA PRO A 121 -12.96 23.41 10.52
C PRO A 121 -12.64 21.97 10.93
N SER A 122 -12.21 21.13 9.99
CA SER A 122 -11.21 20.07 10.24
C SER A 122 -10.63 19.51 8.92
N ALA A 123 -10.51 20.35 7.90
CA ALA A 123 -9.76 20.07 6.68
C ALA A 123 -8.55 21.01 6.61
N TYR A 124 -7.73 21.02 7.68
CA TYR A 124 -6.33 21.37 7.51
C TYR A 124 -5.68 20.19 6.77
N ALA A 125 -5.78 20.21 5.45
CA ALA A 125 -4.75 19.61 4.64
C ALA A 125 -3.47 20.39 4.98
N ALA A 126 -2.64 19.82 5.85
CA ALA A 126 -1.30 20.32 6.06
C ALA A 126 -0.65 20.38 4.68
N GLN A 127 -0.48 21.60 4.17
CA GLN A 127 0.26 21.85 2.96
C GLN A 127 1.71 21.54 3.30
N THR A 128 2.09 20.28 3.14
CA THR A 128 3.45 19.81 3.34
C THR A 128 4.30 20.61 2.37
N SER A 129 5.11 21.52 2.88
CA SER A 129 6.15 22.20 2.12
C SER A 129 7.02 21.11 1.49
N LEU A 130 6.91 20.99 0.17
CA LEU A 130 7.75 20.14 -0.67
C LEU A 130 9.17 20.68 -0.60
N GLU A 131 9.96 20.17 0.33
CA GLU A 131 11.40 20.27 0.26
C GLU A 131 11.85 19.39 -0.91
N ARG A 132 12.11 20.04 -2.05
CA ARG A 132 12.59 19.39 -3.26
C ARG A 132 14.01 18.91 -2.98
N ALA A 133 14.16 17.62 -2.68
CA ALA A 133 15.47 16.99 -2.61
C ALA A 133 16.17 17.16 -3.96
N VAL A 134 17.23 17.99 -3.99
CA VAL A 134 18.05 18.21 -5.17
C VAL A 134 18.74 16.89 -5.50
N THR A 135 18.34 16.27 -6.60
CA THR A 135 18.95 15.04 -7.12
C THR A 135 20.16 15.45 -7.94
N GLU A 136 21.31 15.66 -7.29
CA GLU A 136 22.57 15.77 -8.02
C GLU A 136 22.93 14.37 -8.53
N THR A 137 23.04 14.23 -9.86
CA THR A 137 23.41 12.96 -10.48
C THR A 137 24.94 12.88 -10.50
N PRO A 138 25.60 12.00 -9.72
CA PRO A 138 27.05 11.93 -9.73
C PRO A 138 27.50 11.26 -11.04
N THR A 139 28.28 11.97 -11.85
CA THR A 139 28.78 11.51 -13.16
C THR A 139 29.91 10.48 -13.08
N ALA A 140 30.33 10.06 -11.88
CA ALA A 140 31.30 8.99 -11.69
C ALA A 140 30.89 8.13 -10.49
N SER A 141 30.84 6.80 -10.67
CA SER A 141 30.57 5.85 -9.59
C SER A 141 31.77 5.83 -8.64
N PRO A 142 31.66 6.34 -7.40
CA PRO A 142 32.75 6.28 -6.44
C PRO A 142 32.95 4.82 -6.02
N THR A 143 34.20 4.36 -5.97
CA THR A 143 34.55 3.07 -5.41
C THR A 143 34.00 2.94 -3.99
N GLY A 144 33.21 1.89 -3.72
CA GLY A 144 32.60 1.65 -2.40
C GLY A 144 31.16 2.17 -2.24
N VAL A 145 30.48 2.53 -3.33
CA VAL A 145 29.05 2.90 -3.32
C VAL A 145 28.20 1.77 -3.89
N ARG A 146 27.17 1.35 -3.13
CA ARG A 146 26.17 0.37 -3.57
C ARG A 146 25.00 1.12 -4.20
N SER A 147 24.52 0.72 -5.37
CA SER A 147 23.27 1.29 -5.89
C SER A 147 22.09 0.46 -5.35
N VAL A 148 21.05 1.14 -4.92
CA VAL A 148 19.85 0.51 -4.40
C VAL A 148 18.68 1.06 -5.19
N ILE A 149 17.96 0.15 -5.84
CA ILE A 149 16.80 0.48 -6.65
C ILE A 149 15.59 0.13 -5.82
N PHE A 150 14.85 1.15 -5.41
CA PHE A 150 13.62 0.95 -4.66
C PHE A 150 12.45 0.85 -5.62
N LYS A 151 11.67 -0.23 -5.48
CA LYS A 151 10.46 -0.44 -6.27
C LYS A 151 9.30 -0.75 -5.33
N ILE A 152 8.46 0.26 -5.11
CA ILE A 152 7.29 0.14 -4.24
C ILE A 152 6.16 -0.48 -5.06
N ARG A 153 5.65 -1.64 -4.62
CA ARG A 153 4.46 -2.25 -5.21
C ARG A 153 3.26 -1.88 -4.36
N GLN A 154 2.47 -0.96 -4.87
CA GLN A 154 1.21 -0.61 -4.23
C GLN A 154 0.07 -1.37 -4.91
N ASP A 155 -0.70 -2.13 -4.14
CA ASP A 155 -1.99 -2.64 -4.64
C ASP A 155 -2.84 -1.44 -5.06
N VAL A 156 -3.47 -1.53 -6.24
CA VAL A 156 -4.13 -0.40 -6.90
C VAL A 156 -5.10 0.28 -5.94
N GLY A 157 -4.95 1.60 -5.81
CA GLY A 157 -5.83 2.48 -5.03
C GLY A 157 -5.64 2.44 -3.51
N LEU A 158 -4.42 2.24 -3.06
CA LEU A 158 -4.03 2.74 -1.75
C LEU A 158 -3.59 4.22 -1.87
N PRO A 159 -3.80 5.05 -0.83
CA PRO A 159 -3.30 6.43 -0.85
C PRO A 159 -1.77 6.43 -0.97
N PRO A 160 -1.16 7.47 -1.56
CA PRO A 160 0.29 7.56 -1.60
C PRO A 160 0.86 7.48 -0.19
N VAL A 161 1.65 6.44 0.07
CA VAL A 161 2.32 6.22 1.34
C VAL A 161 3.72 6.79 1.19
N SER A 162 4.06 7.77 2.02
CA SER A 162 5.45 8.20 2.12
C SER A 162 6.27 7.05 2.72
N ILE A 163 7.09 6.43 1.86
CA ILE A 163 8.05 5.44 2.32
C ILE A 163 9.33 6.19 2.66
N SER A 164 9.67 6.19 3.95
CA SER A 164 10.95 6.73 4.41
C SER A 164 11.94 5.60 4.47
N LEU A 165 13.05 5.79 3.76
CA LEU A 165 14.16 4.86 3.74
C LEU A 165 15.23 5.33 4.69
N GLY A 166 15.61 4.42 5.58
CA GLY A 166 16.72 4.59 6.49
C GLY A 166 17.83 3.63 6.15
N ALA A 167 19.08 4.02 6.38
CA ALA A 167 20.16 3.06 6.54
C ALA A 167 20.85 3.26 7.88
N ALA A 168 21.36 2.16 8.41
CA ALA A 168 22.05 2.11 9.70
C ALA A 168 23.19 1.09 9.66
N ASN A 169 24.18 1.28 10.53
CA ASN A 169 25.26 0.34 10.79
C ASN A 169 24.96 -0.46 12.06
N SER A 170 25.12 -1.78 12.04
CA SER A 170 24.84 -2.62 13.22
C SER A 170 25.79 -2.38 14.37
N GLY A 171 26.96 -1.77 14.13
CA GLY A 171 27.98 -1.50 15.14
C GLY A 171 27.74 -0.23 15.95
N ASP A 172 26.82 0.64 15.51
CA ASP A 172 26.73 1.99 16.05
C ASP A 172 25.58 2.07 17.07
N SER A 173 25.94 1.86 18.34
CA SER A 173 25.01 1.90 19.48
C SER A 173 24.43 3.29 19.74
N GLN A 174 24.96 4.34 19.09
CA GLN A 174 24.54 5.72 19.26
C GLN A 174 23.19 6.06 18.59
N TYR A 175 22.61 5.15 17.81
CA TYR A 175 21.34 5.41 17.13
C TYR A 175 20.10 5.20 17.99
N LYS A 176 20.20 4.78 19.26
CA LYS A 176 19.06 4.78 20.19
C LYS A 176 18.98 6.11 20.94
N VAL A 177 18.21 7.07 20.43
CA VAL A 177 17.74 8.20 21.24
C VAL A 177 16.34 7.86 21.72
N ASN A 178 16.15 7.68 23.03
CA ASN A 178 14.88 7.23 23.65
C ASN A 178 14.35 5.88 23.13
N GLY A 179 15.22 4.94 22.77
CA GLY A 179 14.83 3.62 22.28
C GLY A 179 14.35 3.58 20.83
N ALA A 180 14.23 4.73 20.15
CA ALA A 180 13.97 4.80 18.71
C ALA A 180 15.29 4.85 17.93
N MET A 181 15.44 3.98 16.93
CA MET A 181 16.57 4.02 16.00
C MET A 181 16.49 5.29 15.14
N ARG A 182 17.50 6.16 15.21
CA ARG A 182 17.67 7.26 14.25
C ARG A 182 18.25 6.69 12.95
N PHE A 183 17.54 6.92 11.85
CA PHE A 183 17.99 6.56 10.53
C PHE A 183 18.40 7.82 9.77
N GLN A 184 19.49 7.75 9.00
CA GLN A 184 19.74 8.79 8.00
C GLN A 184 18.66 8.64 6.94
N GLY A 185 17.77 9.63 6.83
CA GLY A 185 16.72 9.65 5.82
C GLY A 185 17.35 9.71 4.44
N ILE A 186 17.20 8.64 3.67
CA ILE A 186 17.80 8.50 2.33
C ILE A 186 16.89 9.15 1.31
N ALA A 187 15.60 8.81 1.35
CA ALA A 187 14.61 9.32 0.42
C ALA A 187 13.20 9.20 1.00
N ARG A 188 12.32 10.11 0.57
CA ARG A 188 10.88 9.89 0.55
C ARG A 188 10.52 9.45 -0.85
N LEU A 189 9.96 8.25 -0.96
CA LEU A 189 9.53 7.71 -2.23
C LEU A 189 8.04 7.95 -2.40
N ASP A 190 7.67 8.46 -3.57
CA ASP A 190 6.28 8.49 -3.99
C ASP A 190 5.87 7.11 -4.49
N THR A 191 4.63 6.73 -4.24
CA THR A 191 4.10 5.45 -4.70
C THR A 191 4.08 5.45 -6.22
N ASN A 192 4.68 4.42 -6.84
CA ASN A 192 4.97 4.28 -8.27
C ASN A 192 6.27 4.91 -8.80
N ALA A 193 7.03 5.63 -7.96
CA ALA A 193 8.35 6.09 -8.36
C ALA A 193 9.38 4.95 -8.20
N ILE A 194 10.06 4.60 -9.30
CA ILE A 194 11.33 3.88 -9.21
C ILE A 194 12.39 4.92 -8.84
N SER A 195 13.02 4.74 -7.68
CA SER A 195 14.13 5.61 -7.28
C SER A 195 15.38 4.78 -7.11
N GLN A 196 16.43 5.18 -7.82
CA GLN A 196 17.76 4.68 -7.59
C GLN A 196 18.45 5.62 -6.60
N GLN A 197 18.93 5.06 -5.50
CA GLN A 197 19.71 5.77 -4.50
C GLN A 197 21.08 5.11 -4.37
N PHE A 198 22.08 5.91 -4.04
CA PHE A 198 23.43 5.45 -3.81
C PHE A 198 23.66 5.36 -2.30
N LEU A 199 23.92 4.14 -1.83
CA LEU A 199 24.15 3.81 -0.43
C LEU A 199 25.65 3.59 -0.19
N PRO A 200 26.27 4.34 0.73
CA PRO A 200 27.61 4.04 1.22
C PRO A 200 27.76 2.59 1.68
N SER A 201 28.86 1.94 1.31
CA SER A 201 29.14 0.53 1.68
C SER A 201 29.19 0.25 3.18
N MET A 202 29.33 1.26 4.02
CA MET A 202 29.31 1.13 5.47
C MET A 202 27.96 0.63 6.01
N PHE A 203 26.86 0.91 5.31
CA PHE A 203 25.52 0.53 5.74
C PHE A 203 25.25 -0.96 5.58
N ASP A 204 24.86 -1.60 6.69
CA ASP A 204 24.56 -3.04 6.73
C ASP A 204 23.08 -3.34 6.99
N ARG A 205 22.22 -2.31 7.07
CA ARG A 205 20.77 -2.45 7.20
C ARG A 205 20.03 -1.38 6.40
N ILE A 206 18.94 -1.78 5.76
CA ILE A 206 17.92 -0.88 5.20
C ILE A 206 16.69 -0.96 6.09
N VAL A 207 16.13 0.19 6.41
CA VAL A 207 14.87 0.28 7.13
C VAL A 207 13.81 0.88 6.22
N VAL A 208 12.72 0.14 6.10
CA VAL A 208 11.56 0.54 5.33
C VAL A 208 10.46 0.92 6.32
N SER A 209 10.08 2.20 6.28
CA SER A 209 8.98 2.73 7.08
C SER A 209 7.88 3.25 6.17
N ALA A 210 6.63 3.02 6.55
CA ALA A 210 5.45 3.59 5.92
C ALA A 210 4.76 4.50 6.93
N GLY A 211 4.82 5.81 6.69
CA GLY A 211 4.39 6.81 7.68
C GLY A 211 5.24 6.74 8.96
N GLU A 212 4.59 6.84 10.12
CA GLU A 212 5.26 6.86 11.44
C GLU A 212 5.67 5.47 11.95
N ARG A 213 5.30 4.40 11.26
CA ARG A 213 5.60 3.03 11.68
C ARG A 213 6.80 2.49 10.90
N THR A 214 7.85 2.16 11.63
CA THR A 214 8.93 1.28 11.15
C THR A 214 8.35 -0.11 10.96
N SER A 215 8.42 -0.62 9.74
CA SER A 215 7.76 -1.89 9.41
C SER A 215 8.75 -3.04 9.28
N ASN A 216 9.93 -2.80 8.70
CA ASN A 216 10.89 -3.86 8.43
C ASN A 216 12.32 -3.32 8.41
N ILE A 217 13.22 -4.11 9.02
CA ILE A 217 14.66 -3.90 9.01
C ILE A 217 15.26 -5.05 8.22
N LEU A 218 15.83 -4.73 7.07
CA LEU A 218 16.40 -5.69 6.14
C LEU A 218 17.92 -5.62 6.27
N ALA A 219 18.56 -6.74 6.61
CA ALA A 219 20.01 -6.82 6.65
C ALA A 219 20.57 -6.78 5.22
N LEU A 220 21.56 -5.91 5.00
CA LEU A 220 22.36 -5.91 3.80
C LEU A 220 23.56 -6.84 4.01
N PRO A 221 23.82 -7.79 3.10
CA PRO A 221 25.02 -8.61 3.15
C PRO A 221 26.27 -7.74 3.02
N ARG A 222 27.33 -8.14 3.71
CA ARG A 222 28.61 -7.42 3.73
C ARG A 222 29.47 -7.72 2.51
N ASP A 223 29.24 -8.84 1.83
CA ASP A 223 30.00 -9.21 0.64
C ASP A 223 29.76 -8.27 -0.54
N THR A 224 30.86 -7.90 -1.17
CA THR A 224 31.09 -6.65 -1.91
C THR A 224 30.71 -6.65 -3.39
N GLU A 225 30.11 -7.72 -3.91
CA GLU A 225 29.76 -7.81 -5.35
C GLU A 225 28.33 -7.36 -5.67
N ILE A 226 27.55 -7.00 -4.64
CA ILE A 226 26.16 -6.62 -4.82
C ILE A 226 26.08 -5.13 -5.14
N SER A 227 25.70 -4.83 -6.37
CA SER A 227 25.56 -3.46 -6.86
C SER A 227 24.15 -2.96 -6.94
N LYS A 228 23.16 -3.86 -6.90
CA LYS A 228 21.74 -3.52 -6.97
C LYS A 228 21.00 -4.27 -5.88
N VAL A 229 20.28 -3.50 -5.06
CA VAL A 229 19.35 -4.01 -4.07
C VAL A 229 17.96 -3.58 -4.49
N CYS A 230 17.06 -4.54 -4.69
CA CYS A 230 15.66 -4.28 -4.99
C CYS A 230 14.82 -4.55 -3.76
N VAL A 231 14.10 -3.54 -3.30
CA VAL A 231 13.17 -3.68 -2.17
C VAL A 231 11.75 -3.61 -2.71
N PHE A 232 11.03 -4.74 -2.61
CA PHE A 232 9.61 -4.84 -2.93
C PHE A 232 8.81 -4.66 -1.66
N VAL A 233 8.00 -3.61 -1.61
CA VAL A 233 7.13 -3.34 -0.47
C VAL A 233 5.71 -3.67 -0.88
N ASP A 234 5.11 -4.70 -0.29
CA ASP A 234 3.68 -4.99 -0.46
C ASP A 234 2.90 -4.19 0.59
N LEU A 235 2.00 -3.32 0.13
CA LEU A 235 1.12 -2.53 0.99
C LEU A 235 -0.25 -3.20 1.09
N LEU A 236 -0.69 -3.49 2.32
CA LEU A 236 -2.08 -3.81 2.62
C LEU A 236 -2.88 -2.51 2.86
N PRO A 237 -4.17 -2.49 2.48
CA PRO A 237 -5.08 -1.51 3.02
C PRO A 237 -5.00 -1.53 4.55
N GLY A 238 -4.70 -0.38 5.14
CA GLY A 238 -4.81 -0.24 6.59
C GLY A 238 -6.26 -0.32 7.03
N ASN A 239 -6.49 -0.12 8.32
CA ASN A 239 -7.79 -0.30 8.94
C ASN A 239 -8.80 0.74 8.41
N ASP A 240 -9.50 0.36 7.33
CA ASP A 240 -10.51 1.15 6.63
C ASP A 240 -11.66 1.57 7.59
N PHE A 241 -11.85 0.86 8.71
CA PHE A 241 -12.73 1.28 9.80
C PHE A 241 -12.30 2.65 10.36
N THR A 242 -11.04 2.78 10.81
CA THR A 242 -10.57 4.04 11.41
C THR A 242 -10.56 5.19 10.41
N TRP A 243 -10.30 4.90 9.13
CA TRP A 243 -10.44 5.89 8.06
C TRP A 243 -11.89 6.33 7.89
N GLY A 244 -12.82 5.36 7.89
CA GLY A 244 -14.26 5.61 7.90
C GLY A 244 -14.69 6.49 9.07
N LEU A 245 -13.99 6.37 10.22
CA LEU A 245 -14.19 7.20 11.42
C LEU A 245 -13.53 8.59 11.37
N GLY A 246 -12.89 8.99 10.27
CA GLY A 246 -12.30 10.32 10.17
C GLY A 246 -10.76 10.33 10.21
N ALA A 247 -10.11 9.22 10.57
CA ALA A 247 -8.66 9.14 10.54
C ALA A 247 -8.13 9.29 9.10
N PRO A 248 -6.85 9.70 8.91
CA PRO A 248 -6.20 9.60 7.61
C PRO A 248 -6.09 8.13 7.18
N ARG A 249 -6.25 7.84 5.88
CA ARG A 249 -6.13 6.47 5.37
C ARG A 249 -4.65 6.08 5.45
N GLN A 250 -4.34 5.05 6.22
CA GLN A 250 -2.97 4.54 6.36
C GLN A 250 -2.81 3.28 5.52
N GLY A 251 -1.72 3.15 4.77
CA GLY A 251 -1.30 1.86 4.23
C GLY A 251 -0.42 1.16 5.26
N ARG A 252 -0.53 -0.18 5.37
CA ARG A 252 0.38 -0.98 6.20
C ARG A 252 1.31 -1.76 5.30
N ILE A 253 2.61 -1.74 5.58
CA ILE A 253 3.55 -2.65 4.93
C ILE A 253 3.27 -4.07 5.43
N GLN A 254 2.84 -4.93 4.52
CA GLN A 254 2.63 -6.35 4.78
C GLN A 254 3.95 -7.08 4.77
N ASP A 255 4.73 -6.85 3.73
CA ASP A 255 6.00 -7.50 3.51
C ASP A 255 6.97 -6.54 2.79
N ALA A 256 8.25 -6.69 3.09
CA ALA A 256 9.32 -5.99 2.41
C ALA A 256 10.36 -7.02 1.99
N ILE A 257 10.34 -7.43 0.73
CA ILE A 257 11.27 -8.44 0.21
C ILE A 257 12.48 -7.75 -0.36
N LEU A 258 13.65 -8.08 0.18
CA LEU A 258 14.93 -7.61 -0.32
C LEU A 258 15.52 -8.65 -1.28
N THR A 259 15.77 -8.23 -2.52
CA THR A 259 16.47 -9.04 -3.53
C THR A 259 17.84 -8.42 -3.79
N LEU A 260 18.89 -9.21 -3.64
CA LEU A 260 20.29 -8.80 -3.85
C LEU A 260 20.74 -9.36 -5.18
N GLU A 261 21.36 -8.55 -6.04
CA GLU A 261 21.85 -9.07 -7.32
C GLU A 261 23.26 -8.56 -7.70
N PRO A 262 24.01 -9.42 -8.43
CA PRO A 262 25.34 -9.10 -8.94
C PRO A 262 25.29 -8.01 -10.03
N ILE A 263 26.43 -7.33 -10.22
CA ILE A 263 26.63 -6.29 -11.24
C ILE A 263 26.39 -6.87 -12.64
N GLY A 264 25.40 -6.35 -13.37
CA GLY A 264 25.27 -6.59 -14.82
C GLY A 264 23.83 -6.67 -15.35
N GLU A 265 22.84 -6.88 -14.49
CA GLU A 265 21.46 -7.11 -14.92
C GLU A 265 20.47 -6.21 -14.18
N ASP A 266 19.27 -6.05 -14.74
CA ASP A 266 18.20 -5.28 -14.14
C ASP A 266 17.16 -6.23 -13.50
N PRO A 267 17.29 -6.55 -12.20
CA PRO A 267 16.34 -7.40 -11.46
C PRO A 267 14.90 -6.96 -11.59
N CYS A 268 14.70 -5.63 -11.57
CA CYS A 268 13.39 -5.03 -11.69
C CYS A 268 12.78 -5.44 -13.03
N ARG A 269 13.59 -5.46 -14.09
CA ARG A 269 13.14 -5.87 -15.43
C ARG A 269 12.59 -7.30 -15.43
N LEU A 270 13.23 -8.29 -14.83
CA LEU A 270 12.67 -9.65 -14.83
C LEU A 270 11.35 -9.71 -14.02
N ASN A 271 11.26 -9.02 -12.88
CA ASN A 271 10.00 -8.95 -12.13
C ASN A 271 8.91 -8.19 -12.89
N ASP A 272 9.24 -7.09 -13.54
CA ASP A 272 8.35 -6.33 -14.44
C ASP A 272 7.84 -7.19 -15.60
N LEU A 273 8.72 -8.01 -16.18
CA LEU A 273 8.33 -8.93 -17.24
C LEU A 273 7.41 -10.05 -16.72
N ILE A 274 7.72 -10.63 -15.56
CA ILE A 274 6.88 -11.67 -14.94
C ILE A 274 5.52 -11.11 -14.55
N GLU A 275 5.43 -9.90 -14.01
CA GLU A 275 4.17 -9.20 -13.78
C GLU A 275 3.45 -8.88 -15.10
N GLY A 276 4.23 -8.46 -16.10
CA GLY A 276 3.75 -8.09 -17.42
C GLY A 276 3.01 -9.21 -18.14
N ILE A 277 3.19 -10.48 -17.76
CA ILE A 277 2.44 -11.60 -18.36
C ILE A 277 0.93 -11.54 -18.09
N ASP A 278 0.50 -10.79 -17.06
CA ASP A 278 -0.90 -10.56 -16.70
C ASP A 278 -1.35 -9.10 -16.91
N GLY A 279 -0.55 -8.28 -17.59
CA GLY A 279 -0.91 -6.89 -17.88
C GLY A 279 -2.20 -6.75 -18.70
N ASN A 280 -2.89 -5.61 -18.59
CA ASN A 280 -4.19 -5.41 -19.26
C ASN A 280 -4.12 -5.45 -20.80
N GLU A 281 -3.01 -4.97 -21.38
CA GLU A 281 -2.81 -4.91 -22.83
C GLU A 281 -2.24 -6.22 -23.40
N ALA A 282 -2.89 -6.75 -24.44
CA ALA A 282 -2.46 -8.01 -25.06
C ALA A 282 -1.02 -7.96 -25.61
N ASP A 283 -0.63 -6.84 -26.22
CA ASP A 283 0.70 -6.69 -26.81
C ASP A 283 1.79 -6.49 -25.74
N ALA A 284 1.46 -5.87 -24.61
CA ALA A 284 2.35 -5.81 -23.46
C ALA A 284 2.62 -7.22 -22.91
N ARG A 285 1.58 -8.03 -22.72
CA ARG A 285 1.71 -9.42 -22.26
C ARG A 285 2.58 -10.26 -23.18
N LYS A 286 2.32 -10.21 -24.50
CA LYS A 286 3.08 -10.96 -25.51
C LYS A 286 4.55 -10.54 -25.53
N ARG A 287 4.83 -9.23 -25.51
CA ARG A 287 6.20 -8.72 -25.43
C ARG A 287 6.91 -9.18 -24.17
N ALA A 288 6.23 -9.17 -23.03
CA ALA A 288 6.79 -9.63 -21.77
C ALA A 288 7.20 -11.10 -21.84
N VAL A 289 6.29 -11.99 -22.26
CA VAL A 289 6.56 -13.43 -22.44
C VAL A 289 7.68 -13.66 -23.46
N ALA A 290 7.65 -12.98 -24.61
CA ALA A 290 8.68 -13.14 -25.64
C ALA A 290 10.07 -12.71 -25.15
N THR A 291 10.15 -11.61 -24.38
CA THR A 291 11.40 -11.14 -23.79
C THR A 291 11.94 -12.14 -22.77
N ILE A 292 11.07 -12.71 -21.92
CA ILE A 292 11.49 -13.73 -20.95
C ILE A 292 12.07 -14.96 -21.67
N ILE A 293 11.39 -15.45 -22.71
CA ILE A 293 11.83 -16.62 -23.48
C ILE A 293 13.13 -16.32 -24.26
N SER A 294 13.27 -15.13 -24.82
CA SER A 294 14.48 -14.74 -25.56
C SER A 294 15.68 -14.61 -24.63
N ASP A 295 15.54 -13.85 -23.55
CA ASP A 295 16.67 -13.32 -22.80
C ASP A 295 16.97 -14.15 -21.54
N TYR A 296 15.98 -14.90 -21.02
CA TYR A 296 16.07 -15.55 -19.72
C TYR A 296 15.68 -17.05 -19.70
N LYS A 297 15.37 -17.68 -20.83
CA LYS A 297 14.84 -19.07 -20.86
C LYS A 297 15.69 -20.14 -20.14
N ASP A 298 17.00 -19.96 -20.03
CA ASP A 298 17.94 -20.94 -19.46
C ASP A 298 18.17 -20.75 -17.95
N ARG A 299 17.44 -19.82 -17.31
CA ARG A 299 17.73 -19.34 -15.96
C ARG A 299 16.76 -19.89 -14.91
N PRO A 300 17.24 -20.57 -13.86
CA PRO A 300 16.39 -21.09 -12.78
C PRO A 300 15.57 -20.02 -12.05
N GLU A 301 16.06 -18.79 -11.97
CA GLU A 301 15.41 -17.69 -11.26
C GLU A 301 14.07 -17.31 -11.92
N VAL A 302 13.96 -17.45 -13.24
CA VAL A 302 12.71 -17.21 -13.97
C VAL A 302 11.66 -18.25 -13.59
N VAL A 303 12.07 -19.51 -13.51
CA VAL A 303 11.20 -20.60 -13.07
C VAL A 303 10.71 -20.31 -11.66
N GLU A 304 11.63 -20.03 -10.73
CA GLU A 304 11.27 -19.72 -9.33
C GLU A 304 10.26 -18.58 -9.23
N ARG A 305 10.51 -17.45 -9.91
CA ARG A 305 9.62 -16.29 -9.90
C ARG A 305 8.27 -16.56 -10.54
N ALA A 306 8.24 -17.28 -11.67
CA ALA A 306 6.99 -17.70 -12.30
C ALA A 306 6.19 -18.65 -11.40
N LEU A 307 6.85 -19.57 -10.67
CA LEU A 307 6.18 -20.47 -9.74
C LEU A 307 5.57 -19.75 -8.53
N LEU A 308 6.08 -18.58 -8.13
CA LEU A 308 5.41 -17.74 -7.11
C LEU A 308 4.00 -17.32 -7.53
N LEU A 309 3.73 -17.21 -8.83
CA LEU A 309 2.40 -16.89 -9.36
C LEU A 309 1.42 -18.07 -9.26
N LEU A 310 1.88 -19.30 -8.99
CA LEU A 310 1.03 -20.45 -8.69
C LEU A 310 0.59 -20.50 -7.22
N LYS A 311 1.15 -19.66 -6.34
CA LYS A 311 0.71 -19.60 -4.94
C LYS A 311 -0.75 -19.13 -4.87
N PRO A 312 -1.56 -19.67 -3.92
CA PRO A 312 -3.00 -19.41 -3.87
C PRO A 312 -3.37 -17.92 -3.93
N GLU A 313 -2.65 -17.08 -3.19
CA GLU A 313 -2.94 -15.66 -3.05
C GLU A 313 -2.67 -14.87 -4.34
N ARG A 314 -1.72 -15.31 -5.15
CA ARG A 314 -1.32 -14.67 -6.41
C ARG A 314 -2.10 -15.24 -7.58
N PHE A 315 -2.31 -16.55 -7.62
CA PHE A 315 -2.99 -17.23 -8.73
C PHE A 315 -4.44 -16.77 -8.90
N ASP A 316 -5.13 -16.51 -7.79
CA ASP A 316 -6.52 -16.00 -7.80
C ASP A 316 -6.63 -14.63 -8.46
N ARG A 317 -5.61 -13.80 -8.26
CA ARG A 317 -5.56 -12.44 -8.79
C ARG A 317 -5.22 -12.42 -10.29
N LEU A 318 -4.66 -13.50 -10.83
CA LEU A 318 -4.35 -13.57 -12.26
C LEU A 318 -5.61 -13.57 -13.10
N SER A 319 -5.60 -12.77 -14.17
CA SER A 319 -6.64 -12.85 -15.20
C SER A 319 -6.63 -14.22 -15.88
N GLY A 320 -7.73 -14.58 -16.55
CA GLY A 320 -7.78 -15.83 -17.34
C GLY A 320 -6.65 -15.92 -18.37
N ASN A 321 -6.28 -14.79 -18.98
CA ASN A 321 -5.15 -14.72 -19.92
C ASN A 321 -3.80 -14.82 -19.21
N GLY A 322 -3.64 -14.22 -18.03
CA GLY A 322 -2.42 -14.34 -17.23
C GLY A 322 -2.14 -15.79 -16.84
N ARG A 323 -3.17 -16.54 -16.44
CA ARG A 323 -3.06 -17.98 -16.14
C ARG A 323 -2.59 -18.78 -17.36
N VAL A 324 -3.16 -18.53 -18.54
CA VAL A 324 -2.73 -19.17 -19.80
C VAL A 324 -1.27 -18.83 -20.12
N ASN A 325 -0.91 -17.54 -20.03
CA ASN A 325 0.44 -17.06 -20.30
C ASN A 325 1.47 -17.64 -19.32
N LEU A 326 1.12 -17.78 -18.04
CA LEU A 326 1.98 -18.39 -17.03
C LEU A 326 2.34 -19.82 -17.39
N TYR A 327 1.34 -20.66 -17.70
CA TYR A 327 1.58 -22.04 -18.10
C TYR A 327 2.33 -22.14 -19.42
N TYR A 328 1.99 -21.30 -20.38
CA TYR A 328 2.74 -21.21 -21.64
C TYR A 328 4.20 -20.87 -21.37
N LEU A 329 4.49 -19.81 -20.61
CA LEU A 329 5.85 -19.41 -20.25
C LEU A 329 6.63 -20.56 -19.62
N LEU A 330 6.11 -21.16 -18.55
CA LEU A 330 6.74 -22.29 -17.86
C LEU A 330 7.00 -23.47 -18.82
N SER A 331 6.11 -23.71 -19.78
CA SER A 331 6.29 -24.76 -20.80
C SER A 331 7.34 -24.44 -21.87
N GLN A 332 7.81 -23.19 -21.99
CA GLN A 332 8.82 -22.76 -22.97
C GLN A 332 10.22 -22.55 -22.38
N LEU A 333 10.37 -22.46 -21.04
CA LEU A 333 11.68 -22.28 -20.38
C LEU A 333 12.57 -23.51 -20.55
N SER A 334 13.85 -23.36 -20.87
CA SER A 334 14.78 -24.46 -21.16
C SER A 334 14.89 -25.50 -20.04
N ASP A 335 15.18 -26.75 -20.39
CA ASP A 335 15.30 -27.87 -19.45
C ASP A 335 16.47 -27.67 -18.45
N THR A 336 17.47 -26.85 -18.81
CA THR A 336 18.58 -26.46 -17.94
C THR A 336 18.13 -25.55 -16.80
N ALA A 337 17.08 -24.73 -17.00
CA ALA A 337 16.53 -23.84 -15.97
C ALA A 337 15.83 -24.61 -14.83
N TRP A 338 15.43 -25.87 -15.08
CA TRP A 338 14.68 -26.68 -14.13
C TRP A 338 15.60 -27.48 -13.21
N THR A 339 15.66 -27.14 -11.93
CA THR A 339 16.30 -27.97 -10.89
C THR A 339 15.33 -29.02 -10.35
N LYS A 340 15.83 -30.09 -9.70
CA LYS A 340 14.96 -31.11 -9.07
C LYS A 340 14.00 -30.49 -8.05
N GLU A 341 14.47 -29.50 -7.29
CA GLU A 341 13.65 -28.77 -6.33
C GLU A 341 12.56 -27.94 -7.03
N LEU A 342 12.88 -27.23 -8.12
CA LEU A 342 11.90 -26.43 -8.87
C LEU A 342 10.85 -27.28 -9.57
N ILE A 343 11.22 -28.47 -10.05
CA ILE A 343 10.27 -29.44 -10.61
C ILE A 343 9.26 -29.86 -9.53
N GLN A 344 9.74 -30.17 -8.32
CA GLN A 344 8.84 -30.54 -7.22
C GLN A 344 7.93 -29.37 -6.81
N LYS A 345 8.48 -28.17 -6.64
CA LYS A 345 7.70 -26.95 -6.36
C LYS A 345 6.63 -26.70 -7.41
N ALA A 346 6.93 -26.94 -8.69
CA ALA A 346 5.94 -26.82 -9.76
C ALA A 346 4.84 -27.86 -9.66
N ARG A 347 5.17 -29.13 -9.40
CA ARG A 347 4.17 -30.20 -9.18
C ARG A 347 3.25 -29.88 -8.01
N ASP A 348 3.81 -29.43 -6.90
CA ASP A 348 3.04 -29.04 -5.70
C ASP A 348 2.12 -27.84 -6.00
N GLY A 349 2.62 -26.83 -6.72
CA GLY A 349 1.83 -25.69 -7.18
C GLY A 349 0.67 -26.10 -8.09
N LEU A 350 0.92 -26.99 -9.05
CA LEU A 350 -0.12 -27.51 -9.95
C LEU A 350 -1.17 -28.36 -9.23
N ALA A 351 -0.77 -29.15 -8.22
CA ALA A 351 -1.71 -29.92 -7.41
C ALA A 351 -2.60 -29.00 -6.56
N SER A 352 -2.00 -27.96 -5.95
CA SER A 352 -2.73 -26.94 -5.19
C SER A 352 -3.75 -26.20 -6.05
N VAL A 353 -3.35 -25.77 -7.26
CA VAL A 353 -4.27 -25.11 -8.19
C VAL A 353 -5.42 -26.03 -8.63
N GLU A 354 -5.16 -27.32 -8.86
CA GLU A 354 -6.20 -28.29 -9.22
C GLU A 354 -7.19 -28.53 -8.07
N ASP A 355 -6.70 -28.72 -6.84
CA ASP A 355 -7.55 -28.89 -5.67
C ASP A 355 -8.49 -27.69 -5.50
N ARG A 356 -7.96 -26.47 -5.66
CA ARG A 356 -8.75 -25.23 -5.56
C ARG A 356 -9.71 -25.03 -6.72
N ALA A 357 -9.45 -25.59 -7.89
CA ALA A 357 -10.41 -25.57 -9.00
C ALA A 357 -11.57 -26.54 -8.78
N LYS A 358 -11.33 -27.66 -8.09
CA LYS A 358 -12.35 -28.64 -7.73
C LYS A 358 -13.19 -28.21 -6.53
N ASN A 359 -12.54 -27.64 -5.51
CA ASN A 359 -13.12 -27.39 -4.19
C ASN A 359 -13.27 -25.91 -3.84
N GLY A 360 -12.69 -25.00 -4.61
CA GLY A 360 -12.61 -23.57 -4.31
C GLY A 360 -13.27 -22.66 -5.36
N PRO A 361 -13.18 -21.34 -5.18
CA PRO A 361 -13.86 -20.35 -6.03
C PRO A 361 -13.17 -20.13 -7.40
N VAL A 362 -12.08 -20.85 -7.68
CA VAL A 362 -11.19 -20.53 -8.80
C VAL A 362 -11.62 -21.30 -10.04
N ALA A 363 -12.27 -20.61 -10.99
CA ALA A 363 -12.58 -21.19 -12.29
C ALA A 363 -11.30 -21.29 -13.16
N ILE A 364 -10.92 -22.51 -13.57
CA ILE A 364 -9.88 -22.73 -14.58
C ILE A 364 -10.55 -22.87 -15.95
N GLY A 365 -10.32 -21.92 -16.84
CA GLY A 365 -10.80 -22.01 -18.23
C GLY A 365 -10.12 -23.15 -19.01
N PRO A 366 -10.73 -23.63 -20.10
CA PRO A 366 -10.25 -24.80 -20.84
C PRO A 366 -8.81 -24.64 -21.36
N GLN A 367 -8.44 -23.44 -21.79
CA GLN A 367 -7.06 -23.15 -22.25
C GLN A 367 -6.04 -23.25 -21.11
N ALA A 368 -6.38 -22.75 -19.92
CA ALA A 368 -5.50 -22.83 -18.76
C ALA A 368 -5.37 -24.27 -18.26
N ALA A 369 -6.46 -25.06 -18.30
CA ALA A 369 -6.43 -26.49 -17.99
C ALA A 369 -5.53 -27.26 -18.96
N GLN A 370 -5.62 -26.97 -20.26
CA GLN A 370 -4.72 -27.55 -21.26
C GLN A 370 -3.25 -27.16 -21.02
N GLY A 371 -3.00 -25.89 -20.69
CA GLY A 371 -1.65 -25.40 -20.35
C GLY A 371 -1.06 -26.12 -19.13
N MET A 372 -1.87 -26.35 -18.10
CA MET A 372 -1.49 -27.10 -16.90
C MET A 372 -1.11 -28.54 -17.25
N GLU A 373 -1.91 -29.23 -18.07
CA GLU A 373 -1.63 -30.61 -18.50
C GLU A 373 -0.35 -30.70 -19.34
N ASN A 374 -0.16 -29.75 -20.26
CA ASN A 374 1.06 -29.67 -21.06
C ASN A 374 2.30 -29.48 -20.18
N LEU A 375 2.20 -28.63 -19.15
CA LEU A 375 3.28 -28.41 -18.19
C LEU A 375 3.57 -29.68 -17.38
N ARG A 376 2.57 -30.43 -16.92
CA ARG A 376 2.78 -31.71 -16.21
C ARG A 376 3.59 -32.70 -17.02
N LYS A 377 3.13 -32.97 -18.25
CA LYS A 377 3.83 -33.87 -19.18
C LYS A 377 5.28 -33.45 -19.40
N ARG A 378 5.50 -32.14 -19.54
CA ARG A 378 6.85 -31.60 -19.71
C ARG A 378 7.72 -31.81 -18.47
N LEU A 379 7.19 -31.55 -17.27
CA LEU A 379 7.91 -31.78 -16.02
C LEU A 379 8.31 -33.25 -15.85
N ASP A 380 7.47 -34.19 -16.28
CA ASP A 380 7.79 -35.62 -16.24
C ASP A 380 8.94 -35.99 -17.19
N ILE A 381 8.94 -35.41 -18.40
CA ILE A 381 10.05 -35.57 -19.36
C ILE A 381 11.35 -35.02 -18.77
N ILE A 382 11.34 -33.79 -18.24
CA ILE A 382 12.52 -33.15 -17.65
C ILE A 382 13.01 -33.93 -16.41
N ALA A 383 12.09 -34.45 -15.59
CA ALA A 383 12.45 -35.25 -14.42
C ALA A 383 13.10 -36.58 -14.81
N SER A 384 12.69 -37.19 -15.92
CA SER A 384 13.28 -38.45 -16.40
C SER A 384 14.68 -38.29 -16.99
N SER A 385 15.05 -37.08 -17.43
CA SER A 385 16.35 -36.78 -18.01
C SER A 385 17.42 -36.31 -16.99
N LYS A 386 17.05 -36.15 -15.71
CA LYS A 386 17.92 -35.65 -14.62
C LYS A 386 18.00 -36.61 -13.44
#